data_AF-A0A923RRW8-F1
#
_entry.id   AF-A0A923RRW8-F1
#
_cell.length_a   1.000
_cell.length_b   1.000
_cell.length_c   1.000
_cell.angle_alpha   90.00
_cell.angle_beta   90.00
_cell.angle_gamma   90.00
#
_symmetry.space_group_name_H-M   'P 1'
#
loop_
_entity.id
_entity.type
_entity.pdbx_description
1 polymer ?
#
loop_
_entity_poly.entity_id
_entity_poly.type
_entity_poly.pdbx_seq_one_letter_code
_entity_poly.pdbx_strand_id
1 'polypeptide(L)'
;MFCENCGKKIEEGEQFCPNCGQKVSAEETEIQGHSDIKEYKGEQQGGKKPGKRKKGKAGLIAALTVLLIAILILAATFAIFFLKKREEEAQQEAKKQEEIEAEKEEKEEKQEEAKREEREETEKAEEKELPEPTGIATGLTYAGEEIYMADFTVSASSVLKESGYNYEAENLKDLDASTCWADGVAGNGTNESILFTSSQKQTVRGLAILPGFCASADLYAKNGAPIAFHIEYGEESMDFSYVDRELPFHSENPFDGMIYIDFGETVEISECKVTITDVRDGNKYDDCCITEMFLYQ
;
A
#
# COMPACT_ATOMS: atom_id res chain seq x y z
N MET A 1 -8.65 27.22 -20.55
CA MET A 1 -8.55 26.12 -21.55
C MET A 1 -8.31 24.78 -20.85
N PHE A 2 -8.31 23.62 -21.53
CA PHE A 2 -7.95 22.32 -20.93
C PHE A 2 -6.67 21.79 -21.60
N CYS A 3 -5.82 21.10 -20.83
CA CYS A 3 -4.59 20.51 -21.35
C CYS A 3 -4.90 19.36 -22.30
N GLU A 4 -4.37 19.41 -23.53
CA GLU A 4 -4.55 18.32 -24.51
C GLU A 4 -3.83 17.03 -24.10
N ASN A 5 -2.79 17.13 -23.25
CA ASN A 5 -2.04 15.97 -22.79
C ASN A 5 -2.70 15.28 -21.57
N CYS A 6 -3.21 16.03 -20.59
CA CYS A 6 -3.71 15.45 -19.33
C CYS A 6 -5.18 15.77 -18.98
N GLY A 7 -5.88 16.53 -19.81
CA GLY A 7 -7.31 16.83 -19.65
C GLY A 7 -7.67 17.79 -18.51
N LYS A 8 -6.70 18.31 -17.74
CA LYS A 8 -6.97 19.25 -16.63
C LYS A 8 -7.11 20.69 -17.10
N LYS A 9 -7.92 21.45 -16.37
CA LYS A 9 -8.19 22.86 -16.64
C LYS A 9 -6.92 23.70 -16.42
N ILE A 10 -6.62 24.59 -17.37
CA ILE A 10 -5.53 25.55 -17.36
C ILE A 10 -6.16 26.95 -17.33
N GLU A 11 -5.67 27.79 -16.42
CA GLU A 11 -6.09 29.19 -16.29
C GLU A 11 -5.50 30.06 -17.41
N GLU A 12 -6.15 31.19 -17.70
CA GLU A 12 -5.74 32.07 -18.81
C GLU A 12 -4.41 32.76 -18.52
N GLY A 13 -3.45 32.68 -19.46
CA GLY A 13 -2.12 33.29 -19.34
C GLY A 13 -0.99 32.31 -18.97
N GLU A 14 -1.30 31.06 -18.68
CA GLU A 14 -0.30 30.03 -18.34
C GLU A 14 0.42 29.48 -19.59
N GLN A 15 1.74 29.58 -19.62
CA GLN A 15 2.57 29.10 -20.74
C GLN A 15 2.81 27.58 -20.72
N PHE A 16 2.60 26.94 -19.56
CA PHE A 16 2.78 25.50 -19.36
C PHE A 16 1.66 24.97 -18.46
N CYS A 17 1.26 23.72 -18.66
CA CYS A 17 0.26 23.08 -17.80
C CYS A 17 0.87 22.85 -16.40
N PRO A 18 0.31 23.42 -15.32
CA PRO A 18 0.88 23.27 -13.96
C PRO A 18 0.79 21.83 -13.42
N ASN A 19 0.03 20.95 -14.07
CA ASN A 19 -0.14 19.57 -13.61
C ASN A 19 0.77 18.55 -14.32
N CYS A 20 1.19 18.81 -15.55
CA CYS A 20 1.99 17.85 -16.32
C CYS A 20 3.22 18.45 -17.03
N GLY A 21 3.40 19.78 -16.97
CA GLY A 21 4.54 20.47 -17.58
C GLY A 21 4.47 20.64 -19.10
N GLN A 22 3.43 20.13 -19.76
CA GLN A 22 3.22 20.31 -21.20
C GLN A 22 3.11 21.81 -21.54
N LYS A 23 3.90 22.31 -22.50
CA LYS A 23 3.81 23.69 -22.97
C LYS A 23 2.47 23.92 -23.67
N VAL A 24 1.83 25.04 -23.36
CA VAL A 24 0.57 25.46 -23.97
C VAL A 24 0.91 26.36 -25.15
N SER A 25 0.68 25.89 -26.38
CA SER A 25 0.91 26.70 -27.58
C SER A 25 -0.22 27.72 -27.73
N ALA A 26 0.10 29.00 -27.51
CA ALA A 26 -0.74 30.09 -27.99
C ALA A 26 -0.45 30.26 -29.50
N GLU A 27 -1.36 29.85 -30.36
CA GLU A 27 -1.32 30.25 -31.78
C GLU A 27 -1.99 31.62 -31.92
N GLU A 28 -1.14 32.64 -32.07
CA GLU A 28 -1.49 33.95 -32.64
C GLU A 28 -1.85 33.77 -34.12
N THR A 29 -3.04 34.24 -34.51
CA THR A 29 -3.37 34.43 -35.92
C THR A 29 -3.17 35.90 -36.27
N GLU A 30 -2.10 36.24 -36.98
CA GLU A 30 -2.13 37.08 -38.20
C GLU A 30 -0.79 37.10 -38.95
N ILE A 31 -0.72 36.13 -39.88
CA ILE A 31 -0.10 36.06 -41.22
C ILE A 31 0.62 37.31 -41.77
N GLN A 32 1.89 37.13 -42.18
CA GLN A 32 2.46 37.25 -43.56
C GLN A 32 4.01 37.16 -43.46
N GLY A 33 4.65 36.01 -43.75
CA GLY A 33 5.26 35.64 -45.05
C GLY A 33 6.57 36.44 -45.32
N HIS A 34 7.74 35.93 -45.72
CA HIS A 34 8.19 34.63 -46.24
C HIS A 34 9.74 34.71 -46.42
N SER A 35 10.40 33.54 -46.37
CA SER A 35 11.61 33.09 -47.11
C SER A 35 12.99 33.79 -46.99
N ASP A 36 13.92 33.01 -46.45
CA ASP A 36 15.16 32.49 -47.08
C ASP A 36 16.40 33.36 -47.40
N ILE A 37 17.50 32.98 -46.72
CA ILE A 37 18.82 32.53 -47.26
C ILE A 37 19.86 33.58 -47.77
N LYS A 38 21.10 33.36 -47.28
CA LYS A 38 22.47 33.50 -47.89
C LYS A 38 23.36 34.75 -47.70
N GLU A 39 24.56 34.43 -47.20
CA GLU A 39 25.92 34.66 -47.75
C GLU A 39 26.42 36.03 -48.24
N TYR A 40 27.59 36.38 -47.67
CA TYR A 40 28.84 36.88 -48.28
C TYR A 40 29.02 38.32 -48.81
N LYS A 41 30.17 38.87 -48.35
CA LYS A 41 31.26 39.58 -49.07
C LYS A 41 31.22 41.11 -49.26
N GLY A 42 32.40 41.69 -48.94
CA GLY A 42 33.11 42.68 -49.74
C GLY A 42 33.02 44.12 -49.19
N GLU A 43 34.06 44.71 -48.59
CA GLU A 43 35.38 45.17 -49.08
C GLU A 43 35.44 46.69 -49.37
N GLN A 44 36.68 47.20 -49.24
CA GLN A 44 37.27 48.44 -49.77
C GLN A 44 37.40 49.63 -48.78
N GLN A 45 38.60 49.86 -48.23
CA GLN A 45 39.81 50.53 -48.78
C GLN A 45 39.66 52.06 -48.84
N GLY A 46 40.42 52.83 -48.05
CA GLY A 46 41.71 53.43 -48.44
C GLY A 46 41.59 54.97 -48.37
N GLY A 47 42.57 55.82 -48.04
CA GLY A 47 43.96 55.69 -47.62
C GLY A 47 44.58 57.09 -47.38
N LYS A 48 45.84 57.09 -46.90
CA LYS A 48 46.91 58.14 -46.94
C LYS A 48 46.74 59.40 -46.07
N LYS A 49 47.51 59.55 -44.96
CA LYS A 49 48.93 60.03 -44.77
C LYS A 49 49.06 61.58 -44.73
N PRO A 50 50.15 62.18 -44.17
CA PRO A 50 50.69 62.12 -42.80
C PRO A 50 51.05 63.55 -42.25
N GLY A 51 51.37 63.73 -40.96
CA GLY A 51 51.77 65.06 -40.49
C GLY A 51 52.35 65.21 -39.09
N LYS A 52 53.69 65.22 -39.03
CA LYS A 52 54.58 66.01 -38.14
C LYS A 52 54.64 65.72 -36.63
N ARG A 53 55.87 65.37 -36.24
CA ARG A 53 56.51 65.33 -34.91
C ARG A 53 56.30 66.61 -34.08
N LYS A 54 56.26 66.47 -32.74
CA LYS A 54 57.10 67.25 -31.81
C LYS A 54 57.28 66.53 -30.46
N LYS A 55 58.53 66.59 -29.96
CA LYS A 55 59.08 65.94 -28.76
C LYS A 55 58.61 66.62 -27.46
N GLY A 56 58.57 65.86 -26.36
CA GLY A 56 58.44 66.42 -25.00
C GLY A 56 58.67 65.42 -23.86
N LYS A 57 59.95 65.24 -23.50
CA LYS A 57 60.52 64.83 -22.19
C LYS A 57 59.88 63.66 -21.41
N ALA A 58 60.49 62.49 -21.59
CA ALA A 58 60.57 61.45 -20.57
C ALA A 58 61.43 61.92 -19.38
N GLY A 59 61.01 61.61 -18.15
CA GLY A 59 61.82 61.86 -16.95
C GLY A 59 61.05 62.16 -15.66
N LEU A 60 59.93 61.48 -15.41
CA LEU A 60 59.35 61.27 -14.06
C LEU A 60 58.25 60.19 -14.06
N ILE A 61 57.70 59.85 -15.23
CA ILE A 61 56.60 58.86 -15.39
C ILE A 61 57.10 57.40 -15.26
N ALA A 62 58.34 57.10 -15.65
CA ALA A 62 58.87 55.72 -15.64
C ALA A 62 59.01 55.11 -14.23
N ALA A 63 59.37 55.90 -13.23
CA ALA A 63 59.52 55.41 -11.84
C ALA A 63 58.17 55.13 -11.18
N LEU A 64 57.17 55.99 -11.40
CA LEU A 64 55.80 55.80 -10.89
C LEU A 64 55.09 54.62 -11.58
N THR A 65 55.32 54.39 -12.88
CA THR A 65 54.78 53.22 -13.57
C THR A 65 55.42 51.92 -13.10
N VAL A 66 56.74 51.91 -12.85
CA VAL A 66 57.42 50.72 -12.32
C VAL A 66 56.97 50.43 -10.89
N LEU A 67 56.77 51.46 -10.05
CA LEU A 67 56.24 51.30 -8.71
C LEU A 67 54.79 50.78 -8.71
N LEU A 68 53.92 51.29 -9.58
CA LEU A 68 52.56 50.79 -9.75
C LEU A 68 52.52 49.33 -10.21
N ILE A 69 53.37 48.95 -11.17
CA ILE A 69 53.48 47.57 -11.62
C ILE A 69 53.96 46.66 -10.48
N ALA A 70 54.95 47.09 -9.68
CA ALA A 70 55.41 46.32 -8.52
C ALA A 70 54.32 46.12 -7.47
N ILE A 71 53.50 47.15 -7.20
CA ILE A 71 52.35 47.06 -6.28
C ILE A 71 51.27 46.12 -6.84
N LEU A 72 50.97 46.20 -8.14
CA LEU A 72 50.01 45.30 -8.77
C LEU A 72 50.47 43.84 -8.75
N ILE A 73 51.76 43.59 -8.96
CA ILE A 73 52.35 42.25 -8.84
C ILE A 73 52.24 41.76 -7.40
N LEU A 74 52.59 42.59 -6.41
CA LEU A 74 52.44 42.25 -4.99
C LEU A 74 50.99 41.93 -4.63
N ALA A 75 50.04 42.77 -5.05
CA ALA A 75 48.60 42.54 -4.84
C ALA A 75 48.11 41.25 -5.52
N ALA A 76 48.57 40.96 -6.74
CA ALA A 76 48.25 39.71 -7.43
C ALA A 76 48.83 38.48 -6.73
N THR A 77 50.10 38.54 -6.29
CA THR A 77 50.72 37.45 -5.52
C THR A 77 50.02 37.22 -4.18
N PHE A 78 49.62 38.29 -3.51
CA PHE A 78 48.88 38.23 -2.25
C PHE A 78 47.46 37.67 -2.46
N ALA A 79 46.77 38.07 -3.53
CA ALA A 79 45.47 37.51 -3.90
C ALA A 79 45.57 36.02 -4.25
N ILE A 80 46.58 35.61 -5.01
CA ILE A 80 46.82 34.19 -5.32
C ILE A 80 47.12 33.39 -4.05
N PHE A 81 47.93 33.93 -3.14
CA PHE A 81 48.21 33.30 -1.84
C PHE A 81 46.94 33.14 -0.99
N PHE A 82 46.09 34.18 -0.92
CA PHE A 82 44.82 34.14 -0.21
C PHE A 82 43.79 33.20 -0.85
N LEU A 83 43.73 33.11 -2.17
CA LEU A 83 42.86 32.17 -2.90
C LEU A 83 43.29 30.73 -2.66
N LYS A 84 44.60 30.45 -2.72
CA LYS A 84 45.14 29.11 -2.47
C LYS A 84 44.93 28.65 -1.02
N LYS A 85 45.07 29.56 -0.06
CA LYS A 85 44.78 29.27 1.36
C LYS A 85 43.30 28.92 1.59
N ARG A 86 42.37 29.62 0.93
CA ARG A 86 40.93 29.31 1.01
C ARG A 86 40.59 27.95 0.36
N GLU A 87 41.28 27.59 -0.71
CA GLU A 87 41.11 26.28 -1.37
C GLU A 87 41.57 25.13 -0.47
N GLU A 88 42.70 25.28 0.22
CA GLU A 88 43.22 24.30 1.19
C GLU A 88 42.27 24.13 2.40
N GLU A 89 41.75 25.23 2.95
CA GLU A 89 40.78 25.20 4.06
C GLU A 89 39.46 24.51 3.65
N ALA A 90 38.94 24.82 2.45
CA ALA A 90 37.71 24.20 1.93
C ALA A 90 37.86 22.69 1.66
N GLN A 91 39.02 22.25 1.16
CA GLN A 91 39.30 20.83 0.96
C GLN A 91 39.40 20.06 2.28
N GLN A 92 39.96 20.69 3.32
CA GLN A 92 40.08 20.08 4.63
C GLN A 92 38.72 19.93 5.32
N GLU A 93 37.83 20.91 5.16
CA GLU A 93 36.46 20.86 5.68
C GLU A 93 35.62 19.80 4.95
N ALA A 94 35.74 19.70 3.62
CA ALA A 94 35.06 18.67 2.83
C ALA A 94 35.48 17.24 3.22
N LYS A 95 36.77 16.98 3.41
CA LYS A 95 37.26 15.66 3.87
C LYS A 95 36.74 15.27 5.25
N LYS A 96 36.65 16.25 6.16
CA LYS A 96 36.13 16.01 7.51
C LYS A 96 34.63 15.70 7.47
N GLN A 97 33.90 16.33 6.56
CA GLN A 97 32.48 16.06 6.34
C GLN A 97 32.27 14.63 5.78
N GLU A 98 33.07 14.19 4.80
CA GLU A 98 33.04 12.83 4.27
C GLU A 98 33.35 11.76 5.35
N GLU A 99 34.34 12.00 6.22
CA GLU A 99 34.65 11.09 7.33
C GLU A 99 33.48 10.95 8.33
N ILE A 100 32.78 12.06 8.63
CA ILE A 100 31.63 12.06 9.55
C ILE A 100 30.43 11.34 8.92
N GLU A 101 30.18 11.53 7.62
CA GLU A 101 29.11 10.83 6.91
C GLU A 101 29.40 9.32 6.84
N ALA A 102 30.63 8.91 6.53
CA ALA A 102 31.02 7.51 6.50
C ALA A 102 30.89 6.83 7.88
N GLU A 103 31.30 7.51 8.97
CA GLU A 103 31.17 6.97 10.33
C GLU A 103 29.71 6.88 10.79
N LYS A 104 28.83 7.73 10.24
CA LYS A 104 27.40 7.70 10.52
C LYS A 104 26.70 6.57 9.77
N GLU A 105 27.01 6.38 8.50
CA GLU A 105 26.51 5.25 7.69
C GLU A 105 26.92 3.91 8.32
N GLU A 106 28.18 3.75 8.74
CA GLU A 106 28.65 2.52 9.40
C GLU A 106 27.92 2.24 10.73
N LYS A 107 27.52 3.28 11.46
CA LYS A 107 26.75 3.14 12.70
C LYS A 107 25.29 2.77 12.43
N GLU A 108 24.66 3.37 11.42
CA GLU A 108 23.29 3.05 11.03
C GLU A 108 23.19 1.60 10.53
N GLU A 109 24.14 1.15 9.71
CA GLU A 109 24.20 -0.22 9.17
C GLU A 109 24.35 -1.27 10.28
N LYS A 110 25.25 -1.03 11.25
CA LYS A 110 25.41 -1.91 12.44
C LYS A 110 24.17 -1.94 13.33
N GLN A 111 23.42 -0.84 13.41
CA GLN A 111 22.20 -0.77 14.22
C GLN A 111 21.05 -1.54 13.55
N GLU A 112 21.00 -1.52 12.22
CA GLU A 112 20.02 -2.26 11.43
C GLU A 112 20.30 -3.76 11.45
N GLU A 113 21.57 -4.16 11.36
CA GLU A 113 22.00 -5.56 11.46
C GLU A 113 21.67 -6.15 12.84
N ALA A 114 21.97 -5.43 13.93
CA ALA A 114 21.62 -5.87 15.29
C ALA A 114 20.10 -6.03 15.50
N LYS A 115 19.28 -5.12 14.95
CA LYS A 115 17.81 -5.24 15.01
C LYS A 115 17.29 -6.43 14.22
N ARG A 116 17.93 -6.75 13.08
CA ARG A 116 17.55 -7.89 12.25
C ARG A 116 17.90 -9.20 12.94
N GLU A 117 19.06 -9.31 13.56
CA GLU A 117 19.46 -10.49 14.34
C GLU A 117 18.51 -10.71 15.53
N GLU A 118 18.14 -9.66 16.26
CA GLU A 118 17.17 -9.74 17.37
C GLU A 118 15.78 -10.19 16.89
N ARG A 119 15.33 -9.71 15.72
CA ARG A 119 14.05 -10.13 15.11
C ARG A 119 14.08 -11.58 14.64
N GLU A 120 15.17 -12.02 14.01
CA GLU A 120 15.35 -13.41 13.57
C GLU A 120 15.46 -14.38 14.76
N GLU A 121 16.06 -13.95 15.88
CA GLU A 121 16.13 -14.76 17.11
C GLU A 121 14.77 -14.85 17.83
N THR A 122 13.96 -13.79 17.78
CA THR A 122 12.58 -13.76 18.31
C THR A 122 11.65 -14.65 17.49
N GLU A 123 11.67 -14.54 16.16
CA GLU A 123 10.86 -15.38 15.25
C GLU A 123 11.20 -16.88 15.42
N LYS A 124 12.48 -17.23 15.61
CA LYS A 124 12.92 -18.62 15.86
C LYS A 124 12.52 -19.17 17.23
N ALA A 125 12.34 -18.30 18.22
CA ALA A 125 11.88 -18.69 19.54
C ALA A 125 10.37 -18.94 19.53
N GLU A 126 9.60 -18.13 18.81
CA GLU A 126 8.14 -18.32 18.62
C GLU A 126 7.81 -19.60 17.83
N GLU A 127 8.58 -19.94 16.79
CA GLU A 127 8.35 -21.17 15.99
C GLU A 127 8.55 -22.47 16.80
N LYS A 128 9.36 -22.42 17.88
CA LYS A 128 9.61 -23.59 18.75
C LYS A 128 8.56 -23.80 19.85
N GLU A 129 7.72 -22.81 20.11
CA GLU A 129 6.67 -22.87 21.13
C GLU A 129 5.26 -22.83 20.54
N LEU A 130 5.09 -23.01 19.21
CA LEU A 130 3.75 -23.11 18.65
C LEU A 130 3.08 -24.36 19.22
N PRO A 131 2.03 -24.24 20.05
CA PRO A 131 1.35 -25.39 20.61
C PRO A 131 0.83 -26.26 19.46
N GLU A 132 0.92 -27.59 19.59
CA GLU A 132 0.26 -28.47 18.63
C GLU A 132 -1.22 -28.06 18.53
N PRO A 133 -1.79 -28.01 17.32
CA PRO A 133 -3.18 -27.60 17.14
C PRO A 133 -4.08 -28.50 18.00
N THR A 134 -4.84 -27.87 18.89
CA THR A 134 -5.68 -28.58 19.86
C THR A 134 -7.06 -28.93 19.29
N GLY A 135 -7.37 -28.42 18.10
CA GLY A 135 -8.64 -28.60 17.42
C GLY A 135 -8.79 -29.92 16.66
N ILE A 136 -9.96 -30.10 16.08
CA ILE A 136 -10.34 -31.23 15.23
C ILE A 136 -9.83 -30.95 13.82
N ALA A 137 -9.01 -31.84 13.26
CA ALA A 137 -8.55 -31.73 11.87
C ALA A 137 -9.74 -31.72 10.90
N THR A 138 -9.86 -30.67 10.08
CA THR A 138 -10.97 -30.53 9.13
C THR A 138 -10.66 -31.11 7.75
N GLY A 139 -9.38 -31.31 7.44
CA GLY A 139 -8.92 -31.63 6.08
C GLY A 139 -8.99 -30.45 5.10
N LEU A 140 -9.35 -29.26 5.57
CA LEU A 140 -9.35 -28.02 4.78
C LEU A 140 -8.00 -27.32 4.89
N THR A 141 -7.70 -26.47 3.91
CA THR A 141 -6.47 -25.68 3.86
C THR A 141 -6.80 -24.23 3.52
N TYR A 142 -6.23 -23.30 4.26
CA TYR A 142 -6.35 -21.86 4.01
C TYR A 142 -4.98 -21.20 4.20
N ALA A 143 -4.62 -20.28 3.29
CA ALA A 143 -3.31 -19.62 3.25
C ALA A 143 -2.09 -20.58 3.25
N GLY A 144 -2.25 -21.84 2.82
CA GLY A 144 -1.19 -22.85 2.82
C GLY A 144 -1.06 -23.64 4.12
N GLU A 145 -1.94 -23.39 5.09
CA GLU A 145 -1.97 -24.04 6.40
C GLU A 145 -3.23 -24.90 6.54
N GLU A 146 -3.10 -26.04 7.23
CA GLU A 146 -4.22 -26.93 7.55
C GLU A 146 -5.11 -26.27 8.61
N ILE A 147 -6.42 -26.36 8.41
CA ILE A 147 -7.41 -25.73 9.29
C ILE A 147 -7.87 -26.74 10.34
N TYR A 148 -7.76 -26.36 11.61
CA TYR A 148 -8.26 -27.14 12.74
C TYR A 148 -9.46 -26.44 13.36
N MET A 149 -10.56 -27.15 13.52
CA MET A 149 -11.77 -26.64 14.15
C MET A 149 -11.61 -26.65 15.67
N ALA A 150 -11.78 -25.50 16.32
CA ALA A 150 -11.72 -25.39 17.77
C ALA A 150 -12.92 -26.08 18.44
N ASP A 151 -12.72 -26.63 19.65
CA ASP A 151 -13.74 -27.41 20.37
C ASP A 151 -14.78 -26.52 21.06
N PHE A 152 -15.80 -26.14 20.29
CA PHE A 152 -16.96 -25.37 20.76
C PHE A 152 -18.28 -26.15 20.59
N THR A 153 -19.16 -25.98 21.57
CA THR A 153 -20.58 -26.25 21.41
C THR A 153 -21.21 -25.08 20.65
N VAL A 154 -22.12 -25.36 19.72
CA VAL A 154 -22.77 -24.37 18.88
C VAL A 154 -24.26 -24.34 19.16
N SER A 155 -24.85 -23.15 19.15
CA SER A 155 -26.30 -22.96 19.25
C SER A 155 -26.71 -21.78 18.37
N ALA A 156 -27.99 -21.72 18.02
CA ALA A 156 -28.55 -20.63 17.22
C ALA A 156 -29.71 -19.95 17.96
N SER A 157 -29.95 -18.68 17.68
CA SER A 157 -31.10 -17.93 18.21
C SER A 157 -32.45 -18.55 17.83
N SER A 158 -32.51 -19.17 16.66
CA SER A 158 -33.64 -19.95 16.19
C SER A 158 -33.20 -21.06 15.23
N VAL A 159 -34.13 -21.96 14.92
CA VAL A 159 -33.94 -23.07 13.98
C VAL A 159 -35.25 -23.31 13.25
N LEU A 160 -35.23 -23.38 11.92
CA LEU A 160 -36.38 -23.76 11.10
C LEU A 160 -36.92 -25.14 11.51
N LYS A 161 -38.23 -25.23 11.76
CA LYS A 161 -38.91 -26.50 12.07
C LYS A 161 -39.79 -26.92 10.91
N GLU A 162 -39.28 -27.85 10.10
CA GLU A 162 -39.99 -28.43 8.95
C GLU A 162 -40.05 -29.96 9.10
N SER A 163 -41.21 -30.56 8.84
CA SER A 163 -41.39 -32.01 9.04
C SER A 163 -40.52 -32.81 8.06
N GLY A 164 -39.64 -33.65 8.60
CA GLY A 164 -38.77 -34.53 7.81
C GLY A 164 -37.42 -33.92 7.43
N TYR A 165 -37.12 -32.70 7.90
CA TYR A 165 -35.83 -32.04 7.69
C TYR A 165 -35.16 -31.70 9.01
N ASN A 166 -33.82 -31.62 9.01
CA ASN A 166 -33.00 -31.28 10.16
C ASN A 166 -32.15 -30.05 9.82
N TYR A 167 -32.41 -28.93 10.48
CA TYR A 167 -31.71 -27.65 10.27
C TYR A 167 -31.03 -27.14 11.56
N GLU A 168 -30.76 -28.04 12.50
CA GLU A 168 -30.20 -27.67 13.81
C GLU A 168 -28.78 -27.09 13.69
N ALA A 169 -28.39 -26.29 14.68
CA ALA A 169 -27.08 -25.62 14.70
C ALA A 169 -25.89 -26.58 14.64
N GLU A 170 -26.06 -27.85 15.05
CA GLU A 170 -25.00 -28.86 14.97
C GLU A 170 -24.56 -29.16 13.54
N ASN A 171 -25.41 -28.91 12.53
CA ASN A 171 -25.04 -29.04 11.13
C ASN A 171 -23.95 -28.02 10.71
N LEU A 172 -23.70 -26.96 11.50
CA LEU A 172 -22.68 -25.96 11.17
C LEU A 172 -21.24 -26.47 11.32
N LYS A 173 -21.04 -27.64 11.91
CA LYS A 173 -19.71 -28.16 12.23
C LYS A 173 -19.58 -29.66 11.93
N ASP A 174 -20.47 -30.19 11.10
CA ASP A 174 -20.49 -31.61 10.76
C ASP A 174 -19.59 -31.95 9.57
N LEU A 175 -19.05 -30.93 8.89
CA LEU A 175 -18.23 -31.05 7.68
C LEU A 175 -18.97 -31.83 6.58
N ASP A 176 -20.27 -31.62 6.47
CA ASP A 176 -21.16 -32.18 5.45
C ASP A 176 -21.88 -31.06 4.68
N ALA A 177 -21.33 -30.71 3.51
CA ALA A 177 -21.91 -29.69 2.65
C ALA A 177 -23.33 -29.99 2.11
N SER A 178 -23.89 -31.17 2.41
CA SER A 178 -25.27 -31.53 2.08
C SER A 178 -26.29 -31.15 3.18
N THR A 179 -25.83 -30.74 4.37
CA THR A 179 -26.66 -30.25 5.46
C THR A 179 -26.56 -28.72 5.57
N CYS A 180 -27.41 -28.09 6.38
CA CYS A 180 -27.25 -26.69 6.75
C CYS A 180 -27.98 -26.39 8.05
N TRP A 181 -27.59 -25.32 8.73
CA TRP A 181 -28.51 -24.59 9.60
C TRP A 181 -29.40 -23.69 8.74
N ALA A 182 -30.65 -23.52 9.16
CA ALA A 182 -31.59 -22.56 8.58
C ALA A 182 -32.31 -21.82 9.71
N ASP A 183 -32.42 -20.51 9.59
CA ASP A 183 -33.12 -19.71 10.59
C ASP A 183 -34.62 -20.06 10.65
N GLY A 184 -35.22 -19.89 11.81
CA GLY A 184 -36.62 -20.21 12.06
C GLY A 184 -37.50 -18.98 12.29
N VAL A 185 -37.02 -17.78 11.96
CA VAL A 185 -37.79 -16.55 12.16
C VAL A 185 -38.49 -16.13 10.87
N ALA A 186 -39.51 -15.28 11.02
CA ALA A 186 -40.13 -14.67 9.84
C ALA A 186 -39.23 -13.58 9.28
N GLY A 187 -39.05 -13.56 7.97
CA GLY A 187 -38.18 -12.62 7.27
C GLY A 187 -36.91 -13.30 6.76
N ASN A 188 -35.87 -12.51 6.47
CA ASN A 188 -34.69 -13.01 5.80
C ASN A 188 -33.56 -13.48 6.74
N GLY A 189 -33.84 -13.70 8.02
CA GLY A 189 -32.83 -14.09 9.02
C GLY A 189 -31.90 -12.97 9.52
N THR A 190 -32.10 -11.70 9.14
CA THR A 190 -31.30 -10.58 9.70
C THR A 190 -31.52 -10.46 11.23
N ASN A 191 -30.43 -10.26 11.97
CA ASN A 191 -30.31 -10.28 13.44
C ASN A 191 -30.37 -11.66 14.10
N GLU A 192 -30.50 -12.74 13.34
CA GLU A 192 -30.26 -14.07 13.88
C GLU A 192 -28.78 -14.23 14.24
N SER A 193 -28.50 -15.12 15.20
CA SER A 193 -27.16 -15.26 15.73
C SER A 193 -26.80 -16.71 16.02
N ILE A 194 -25.52 -17.02 15.83
CA ILE A 194 -24.88 -18.27 16.21
C ILE A 194 -24.00 -17.99 17.42
N LEU A 195 -24.12 -18.83 18.45
CA LEU A 195 -23.35 -18.73 19.69
C LEU A 195 -22.49 -19.98 19.86
N PHE A 196 -21.18 -19.76 19.89
CA PHE A 196 -20.16 -20.74 20.21
C PHE A 196 -19.79 -20.62 21.69
N THR A 197 -19.84 -21.72 22.43
CA THR A 197 -19.42 -21.77 23.84
C THR A 197 -18.53 -22.97 24.12
N SER A 198 -17.56 -22.80 25.00
CA SER A 198 -16.70 -23.88 25.51
C SER A 198 -16.52 -23.76 27.02
N SER A 199 -16.29 -24.90 27.69
CA SER A 199 -16.07 -24.93 29.14
C SER A 199 -14.67 -24.47 29.55
N GLN A 200 -13.73 -24.49 28.60
CA GLN A 200 -12.36 -24.03 28.75
C GLN A 200 -12.05 -23.04 27.64
N LYS A 201 -11.11 -22.12 27.89
CA LYS A 201 -10.60 -21.27 26.82
C LYS A 201 -9.97 -22.13 25.73
N GLN A 202 -10.30 -21.80 24.48
CA GLN A 202 -9.74 -22.39 23.29
C GLN A 202 -8.89 -21.32 22.60
N THR A 203 -7.78 -21.77 22.03
CA THR A 203 -7.02 -21.01 21.04
C THR A 203 -7.87 -20.87 19.78
N VAL A 204 -8.01 -19.66 19.26
CA VAL A 204 -8.80 -19.34 18.07
C VAL A 204 -8.09 -18.27 17.25
N ARG A 205 -7.99 -18.47 15.94
CA ARG A 205 -7.44 -17.52 14.97
C ARG A 205 -8.52 -16.79 14.18
N GLY A 206 -9.68 -17.40 13.99
CA GLY A 206 -10.76 -16.80 13.22
C GLY A 206 -12.03 -17.63 13.13
N LEU A 207 -12.93 -17.19 12.26
CA LEU A 207 -14.19 -17.85 11.91
C LEU A 207 -14.15 -18.35 10.47
N ALA A 208 -14.43 -19.64 10.26
CA ALA A 208 -14.61 -20.23 8.95
C ALA A 208 -16.12 -20.38 8.69
N ILE A 209 -16.59 -20.02 7.49
CA ILE A 209 -18.01 -20.09 7.12
C ILE A 209 -18.21 -20.51 5.67
N LEU A 210 -19.15 -21.44 5.43
CA LEU A 210 -19.74 -21.73 4.13
C LEU A 210 -21.17 -21.17 4.08
N PRO A 211 -21.37 -19.94 3.58
CA PRO A 211 -22.67 -19.26 3.62
C PRO A 211 -23.66 -19.86 2.61
N GLY A 212 -24.96 -19.87 2.93
CA GLY A 212 -26.03 -20.40 2.09
C GLY A 212 -26.29 -21.90 2.30
N PHE A 213 -27.21 -22.48 1.53
CA PHE A 213 -27.46 -23.94 1.52
C PHE A 213 -26.78 -24.58 0.30
N CYS A 214 -25.56 -25.08 0.49
CA CYS A 214 -24.65 -25.47 -0.59
C CYS A 214 -24.85 -26.90 -1.10
N ALA A 215 -25.82 -27.65 -0.58
CA ALA A 215 -26.15 -29.00 -1.04
C ALA A 215 -26.44 -29.07 -2.55
N SER A 216 -26.91 -27.98 -3.16
CA SER A 216 -26.94 -27.83 -4.61
C SER A 216 -27.04 -26.35 -5.00
N ALA A 217 -26.64 -26.03 -6.24
CA ALA A 217 -26.82 -24.69 -6.81
C ALA A 217 -28.27 -24.20 -6.78
N ASP A 218 -29.23 -25.11 -6.96
CA ASP A 218 -30.66 -24.79 -6.90
C ASP A 218 -31.11 -24.42 -5.48
N LEU A 219 -30.67 -25.17 -4.46
CA LEU A 219 -30.96 -24.85 -3.06
C LEU A 219 -30.29 -23.55 -2.62
N TYR A 220 -29.04 -23.32 -3.02
CA TYR A 220 -28.34 -22.08 -2.74
C TYR A 220 -29.06 -20.87 -3.33
N ALA A 221 -29.51 -20.94 -4.59
CA ALA A 221 -30.24 -19.86 -5.24
C ALA A 221 -31.63 -19.63 -4.64
N LYS A 222 -32.28 -20.68 -4.14
CA LYS A 222 -33.62 -20.61 -3.56
C LYS A 222 -33.67 -20.01 -2.17
N ASN A 223 -32.62 -20.18 -1.37
CA ASN A 223 -32.54 -19.71 0.01
C ASN A 223 -31.63 -18.47 0.12
N GLY A 224 -31.76 -17.76 1.24
CA GLY A 224 -30.88 -16.66 1.59
C GLY A 224 -29.51 -17.13 2.07
N ALA A 225 -28.52 -16.24 1.99
CA ALA A 225 -27.17 -16.48 2.49
C ALA A 225 -26.65 -15.22 3.21
N PRO A 226 -26.03 -15.35 4.40
CA PRO A 226 -25.57 -14.17 5.14
C PRO A 226 -24.35 -13.54 4.46
N ILE A 227 -24.37 -12.22 4.32
CA ILE A 227 -23.32 -11.45 3.63
C ILE A 227 -22.61 -10.42 4.53
N ALA A 228 -23.15 -10.19 5.73
CA ALA A 228 -22.50 -9.38 6.75
C ALA A 228 -22.76 -9.92 8.16
N PHE A 229 -21.78 -9.72 9.04
CA PHE A 229 -21.78 -10.20 10.41
C PHE A 229 -21.24 -9.14 11.37
N HIS A 230 -21.76 -9.16 12.59
CA HIS A 230 -21.12 -8.61 13.78
C HIS A 230 -20.63 -9.79 14.63
N ILE A 231 -19.32 -9.87 14.87
CA ILE A 231 -18.68 -10.98 15.58
C ILE A 231 -18.16 -10.45 16.90
N GLU A 232 -18.67 -10.97 18.01
CA GLU A 232 -18.22 -10.69 19.37
C GLU A 232 -17.40 -11.90 19.84
N TYR A 233 -16.13 -11.70 20.24
CA TYR A 233 -15.24 -12.78 20.67
C TYR A 233 -14.41 -12.32 21.88
N GLY A 234 -14.66 -12.95 23.04
CA GLY A 234 -14.08 -12.48 24.30
C GLY A 234 -14.56 -11.06 24.66
N GLU A 235 -13.62 -10.13 24.81
CA GLU A 235 -13.91 -8.70 25.08
C GLU A 235 -13.86 -7.83 23.82
N GLU A 236 -13.62 -8.45 22.66
CA GLU A 236 -13.46 -7.77 21.38
C GLU A 236 -14.67 -8.00 20.47
N SER A 237 -14.79 -7.15 19.45
CA SER A 237 -15.75 -7.36 18.38
C SER A 237 -15.28 -6.76 17.06
N MET A 238 -15.81 -7.30 15.97
CA MET A 238 -15.56 -6.81 14.62
C MET A 238 -16.79 -6.93 13.75
N ASP A 239 -16.90 -6.03 12.77
CA ASP A 239 -17.87 -6.16 11.68
C ASP A 239 -17.15 -6.72 10.44
N PHE A 240 -17.78 -7.69 9.78
CA PHE A 240 -17.29 -8.25 8.52
C PHE A 240 -18.41 -8.22 7.48
N SER A 241 -18.07 -7.88 6.25
CA SER A 241 -18.99 -8.04 5.11
C SER A 241 -18.22 -8.42 3.86
N TYR A 242 -18.86 -9.16 2.98
CA TYR A 242 -18.31 -9.54 1.70
C TYR A 242 -19.37 -9.36 0.60
N VAL A 243 -18.90 -9.21 -0.63
CA VAL A 243 -19.79 -9.21 -1.79
C VAL A 243 -20.04 -10.66 -2.16
N ASP A 244 -21.31 -11.06 -2.13
CA ASP A 244 -21.69 -12.40 -2.55
C ASP A 244 -21.20 -12.70 -3.97
N ARG A 245 -20.61 -13.88 -4.16
CA ARG A 245 -20.10 -14.33 -5.45
C ARG A 245 -20.75 -15.66 -5.76
N GLU A 246 -20.96 -15.94 -7.04
CA GLU A 246 -21.37 -17.28 -7.46
C GLU A 246 -20.37 -18.30 -6.91
N LEU A 247 -20.86 -19.17 -6.02
CA LEU A 247 -20.07 -20.27 -5.51
C LEU A 247 -19.65 -21.16 -6.69
N PRO A 248 -18.43 -21.70 -6.67
CA PRO A 248 -17.94 -22.56 -7.73
C PRO A 248 -18.59 -23.95 -7.62
N PHE A 249 -19.90 -24.08 -7.82
CA PHE A 249 -20.61 -25.38 -7.84
C PHE A 249 -20.10 -26.35 -8.93
N HIS A 250 -19.20 -25.89 -9.80
CA HIS A 250 -18.48 -26.70 -10.79
C HIS A 250 -17.13 -27.24 -10.28
N SER A 251 -16.68 -26.83 -9.09
CA SER A 251 -15.52 -27.44 -8.46
C SER A 251 -15.88 -28.82 -7.92
N GLU A 252 -14.87 -29.68 -7.77
CA GLU A 252 -15.05 -31.02 -7.21
C GLU A 252 -15.30 -30.98 -5.70
N ASN A 253 -15.05 -29.83 -5.05
CA ASN A 253 -15.13 -29.67 -3.60
C ASN A 253 -16.07 -28.50 -3.19
N PRO A 254 -17.24 -28.76 -2.58
CA PRO A 254 -18.17 -27.72 -2.17
C PRO A 254 -17.58 -26.75 -1.12
N PHE A 255 -16.54 -27.15 -0.40
CA PHE A 255 -15.83 -26.30 0.56
C PHE A 255 -14.93 -25.24 -0.08
N ASP A 256 -14.77 -25.21 -1.40
CA ASP A 256 -14.04 -24.13 -2.08
C ASP A 256 -14.75 -22.76 -1.94
N GLY A 257 -16.02 -22.77 -1.53
CA GLY A 257 -16.79 -21.59 -1.16
C GLY A 257 -16.54 -21.06 0.25
N MET A 258 -15.70 -21.72 1.05
CA MET A 258 -15.41 -21.31 2.42
C MET A 258 -14.81 -19.91 2.45
N ILE A 259 -15.33 -19.09 3.36
CA ILE A 259 -14.79 -17.78 3.72
C ILE A 259 -14.11 -17.93 5.08
N TYR A 260 -12.89 -17.42 5.16
CA TYR A 260 -12.11 -17.39 6.39
C TYR A 260 -11.98 -15.94 6.86
N ILE A 261 -12.45 -15.66 8.06
CA ILE A 261 -12.42 -14.34 8.70
C ILE A 261 -11.38 -14.41 9.82
N ASP A 262 -10.15 -13.97 9.53
CA ASP A 262 -9.08 -13.89 10.52
C ASP A 262 -9.37 -12.77 11.53
N PHE A 263 -9.19 -13.04 12.82
CA PHE A 263 -9.30 -12.02 13.89
C PHE A 263 -8.08 -11.08 13.94
N GLY A 264 -7.06 -11.36 13.12
CA GLY A 264 -5.82 -10.57 13.03
C GLY A 264 -4.73 -11.02 13.99
N GLU A 265 -5.11 -11.68 15.09
CA GLU A 265 -4.23 -12.36 16.03
C GLU A 265 -4.91 -13.61 16.60
N THR A 266 -4.11 -14.48 17.23
CA THR A 266 -4.63 -15.64 17.93
C THR A 266 -5.12 -15.24 19.32
N VAL A 267 -6.35 -15.62 19.66
CA VAL A 267 -7.01 -15.28 20.93
C VAL A 267 -7.37 -16.52 21.75
N GLU A 268 -7.49 -16.34 23.06
CA GLU A 268 -7.87 -17.39 24.03
C GLU A 268 -9.28 -17.11 24.60
N ILE A 269 -10.30 -17.70 23.97
CA ILE A 269 -11.71 -17.39 24.23
C ILE A 269 -12.51 -18.65 24.59
N SER A 270 -13.56 -18.48 25.39
CA SER A 270 -14.53 -19.54 25.72
C SER A 270 -15.92 -19.26 25.16
N GLU A 271 -16.12 -18.11 24.53
CA GLU A 271 -17.38 -17.67 23.95
C GLU A 271 -17.11 -16.81 22.71
N CYS A 272 -17.89 -17.03 21.65
CA CYS A 272 -17.99 -16.15 20.50
C CYS A 272 -19.43 -16.12 20.01
N LYS A 273 -19.95 -14.94 19.74
CA LYS A 273 -21.28 -14.74 19.17
C LYS A 273 -21.17 -14.08 17.81
N VAL A 274 -21.74 -14.72 16.81
CA VAL A 274 -21.81 -14.22 15.44
C VAL A 274 -23.25 -13.80 15.17
N THR A 275 -23.50 -12.50 15.02
CA THR A 275 -24.81 -11.96 14.66
C THR A 275 -24.83 -11.63 13.18
N ILE A 276 -25.83 -12.12 12.44
CA ILE A 276 -26.03 -11.83 11.02
C ILE A 276 -26.59 -10.41 10.89
N THR A 277 -25.88 -9.54 10.21
CA THR A 277 -26.26 -8.12 10.06
C THR A 277 -26.81 -7.78 8.68
N ASP A 278 -26.57 -8.62 7.67
CA ASP A 278 -27.17 -8.50 6.34
C ASP A 278 -27.22 -9.87 5.63
N VAL A 279 -28.23 -10.06 4.78
CA VAL A 279 -28.51 -11.33 4.10
C VAL A 279 -28.82 -11.07 2.63
N ARG A 280 -28.19 -11.83 1.74
CA ARG A 280 -28.64 -11.93 0.35
C ARG A 280 -29.93 -12.73 0.32
N ASP A 281 -30.99 -12.16 -0.23
CA ASP A 281 -32.26 -12.85 -0.41
C ASP A 281 -32.17 -14.03 -1.41
N GLY A 282 -32.88 -15.11 -1.08
CA GLY A 282 -33.16 -16.21 -1.99
C GLY A 282 -34.21 -15.85 -3.05
N ASN A 283 -34.32 -16.66 -4.10
CA ASN A 283 -35.34 -16.46 -5.13
C ASN A 283 -36.68 -17.16 -4.83
N LYS A 284 -36.79 -17.87 -3.71
CA LYS A 284 -37.99 -18.67 -3.36
C LYS A 284 -38.34 -18.66 -1.88
N TYR A 285 -37.34 -18.86 -1.03
CA TYR A 285 -37.48 -18.92 0.42
C TYR A 285 -36.82 -17.69 1.04
N ASP A 286 -37.45 -17.16 2.08
CA ASP A 286 -36.88 -16.05 2.83
C ASP A 286 -35.81 -16.56 3.82
N ASP A 287 -35.80 -17.86 4.16
CA ASP A 287 -34.89 -18.45 5.14
C ASP A 287 -33.41 -18.23 4.77
N CYS A 288 -32.64 -17.72 5.73
CA CYS A 288 -31.19 -17.63 5.70
C CYS A 288 -30.59 -18.99 6.08
N CYS A 289 -29.72 -19.50 5.21
CA CYS A 289 -29.04 -20.76 5.45
C CYS A 289 -27.53 -20.57 5.60
N ILE A 290 -26.92 -21.44 6.39
CA ILE A 290 -25.47 -21.56 6.54
C ILE A 290 -25.13 -23.04 6.52
N THR A 291 -24.28 -23.46 5.58
CA THR A 291 -23.89 -24.85 5.41
C THR A 291 -22.90 -25.24 6.51
N GLU A 292 -21.86 -24.44 6.72
CA GLU A 292 -20.86 -24.65 7.76
C GLU A 292 -20.50 -23.32 8.41
N MET A 293 -20.22 -23.34 9.71
CA MET A 293 -19.63 -22.24 10.46
C MET A 293 -18.96 -22.77 11.73
N PHE A 294 -17.66 -22.54 11.86
CA PHE A 294 -16.90 -22.92 13.04
C PHE A 294 -15.71 -22.00 13.29
N LEU A 295 -15.27 -21.91 14.54
CA LEU A 295 -14.03 -21.23 14.91
C LEU A 295 -12.83 -22.12 14.58
N TYR A 296 -11.77 -21.55 14.02
CA TYR A 296 -10.57 -22.30 13.64
C TYR A 296 -9.30 -21.80 14.32
N GLN A 297 -8.30 -22.69 14.35
CA GLN A 297 -6.91 -22.46 14.73
C GLN A 297 -6.04 -22.44 13.48
#